data_AF-A0A1G0EGE6-F1
#
_entry.id   AF-A0A1G0EGE6-F1
#
_cell.length_a   1.000
_cell.length_b   1.000
_cell.length_c   1.000
_cell.angle_alpha   90.00
_cell.angle_beta   90.00
_cell.angle_gamma   90.00
#
_symmetry.space_group_name_H-M   'P 1'
#
loop_
_entity.id
_entity.type
_entity.pdbx_description
1 polymer ?
#
loop_
_entity_poly.entity_id
_entity_poly.type
_entity_poly.pdbx_seq_one_letter_code
_entity_poly.pdbx_strand_id
1 'polypeptide(L)'
;RDWLLTGAVLGLALMSKYSGIFLVFSLFIFLLVNSEARKSFQKMGLYLGVIVGSLICLPHLIWLSHHDWVTVRYLMNREVVTDPGIFGQYFYYPLTFLRDTFYNVSISFMLFLFVSPFSRASHIKTQSVLNSAQFLWIVGLGPLLLATLLAIPLRWSLRSEWGVPMLGCIGLLLVYYVRPSESVRSINRFLIAVVTLMGLTVLAHYIISAHLTAGKGSADYPAKTIALSVTQLWHDRYHRPLKYVAGSRYVAGYIAFYSPDHPRVFSEWNENYSNGIDLADLKKEGAVFVEDGFYGTTVEGLPEGYAWPGHFPTSVIHRYPHLKILPMATFPYCRNKKTHDVETLLVGILPPLS
;
A
#
# COMPACT_ATOMS: atom_id res chain seq x y z
N ARG A 1 9.29 30.42 11.00
CA ARG A 1 9.50 31.33 9.85
C ARG A 1 8.84 30.74 8.61
N ASP A 2 8.82 29.41 8.47
CA ASP A 2 8.40 28.75 7.22
C ASP A 2 7.06 28.01 7.32
N TRP A 3 6.05 28.62 7.94
CA TRP A 3 4.75 27.97 8.16
C TRP A 3 4.01 27.60 6.86
N LEU A 4 4.16 28.42 5.81
CA LEU A 4 3.57 28.14 4.50
C LEU A 4 4.18 26.87 3.89
N LEU A 5 5.51 26.71 4.00
CA LEU A 5 6.21 25.52 3.53
C LEU A 5 5.81 24.29 4.36
N THR A 6 5.69 24.43 5.69
CA THR A 6 5.18 23.34 6.55
C THR A 6 3.77 22.92 6.11
N GLY A 7 2.89 23.89 5.87
CA GLY A 7 1.55 23.65 5.33
C GLY A 7 1.57 22.90 4.00
N ALA A 8 2.41 23.37 3.07
CA ALA A 8 2.55 22.75 1.75
C ALA A 8 3.04 21.29 1.84
N VAL A 9 4.09 21.04 2.62
CA VAL A 9 4.65 19.70 2.81
C VAL A 9 3.65 18.76 3.50
N LEU A 10 2.89 19.25 4.50
CA LEU A 10 1.85 18.45 5.15
C LEU A 10 0.68 18.13 4.20
N GLY A 11 0.28 19.10 3.37
CA GLY A 11 -0.73 18.88 2.33
C GLY A 11 -0.28 17.82 1.32
N LEU A 12 0.96 17.91 0.83
CA LEU A 12 1.55 16.91 -0.06
C LEU A 12 1.70 15.54 0.60
N ALA A 13 2.06 15.49 1.89
CA ALA A 13 2.14 14.25 2.64
C ALA A 13 0.77 13.56 2.74
N LEU A 14 -0.30 14.32 2.99
CA LEU A 14 -1.68 13.81 3.01
C LEU A 14 -2.13 13.30 1.63
N MET A 15 -1.79 14.00 0.56
CA MET A 15 -2.08 13.58 -0.81
C MET A 15 -1.28 12.34 -1.23
N SER A 16 -0.08 12.16 -0.67
CA SER A 16 0.74 10.97 -0.92
C SER A 16 0.21 9.74 -0.15
N LYS A 17 -0.19 9.93 1.10
CA LYS A 17 -0.73 8.85 1.95
C LYS A 17 -1.61 9.42 3.06
N TYR A 18 -2.81 8.84 3.23
CA TYR A 18 -3.77 9.29 4.25
C TYR A 18 -3.22 9.12 5.68
N SER A 19 -2.28 8.21 5.91
CA SER A 19 -1.57 8.06 7.19
C SER A 19 -0.84 9.33 7.63
N GLY A 20 -0.57 10.28 6.72
CA GLY A 20 -0.04 11.61 7.05
C GLY A 20 -0.92 12.39 8.03
N ILE A 21 -2.21 12.05 8.16
CA ILE A 21 -3.12 12.72 9.10
C ILE A 21 -2.67 12.52 10.56
N PHE A 22 -2.10 11.35 10.88
CA PHE A 22 -1.60 11.08 12.22
C PHE A 22 -0.37 11.93 12.57
N LEU A 23 0.42 12.33 11.57
CA LEU A 23 1.50 13.30 11.73
C LEU A 23 0.95 14.69 12.03
N VAL A 24 -0.10 15.13 11.31
CA VAL A 24 -0.77 16.40 11.57
C VAL A 24 -1.33 16.45 12.99
N PHE A 25 -2.02 15.39 13.43
CA PHE A 25 -2.52 15.30 14.81
C PHE A 25 -1.40 15.27 15.84
N SER A 26 -0.29 14.57 15.57
CA SER A 26 0.86 14.56 16.48
C SER A 26 1.50 15.93 16.62
N LEU A 27 1.65 16.67 15.52
CA LEU A 27 2.12 18.07 15.54
C LEU A 27 1.15 18.96 16.32
N PHE A 28 -0.15 18.78 16.12
CA PHE A 28 -1.17 19.52 16.88
C PHE A 28 -1.09 19.23 18.38
N ILE A 29 -0.97 17.96 18.79
CA ILE A 29 -0.78 17.56 20.20
C ILE A 29 0.51 18.19 20.75
N PHE A 30 1.60 18.21 19.99
CA PHE A 30 2.84 18.88 20.40
C PHE A 30 2.61 20.39 20.65
N LEU A 31 1.91 21.08 19.74
CA LEU A 31 1.56 22.50 19.91
C LEU A 31 0.68 22.73 21.15
N LEU A 32 -0.18 21.78 21.50
CA LEU A 32 -1.03 21.88 22.70
C LEU A 32 -0.23 21.63 23.98
N VAL A 33 0.59 20.59 24.05
CA VAL A 33 1.25 20.15 25.28
C VAL A 33 2.48 21.00 25.62
N ASN A 34 3.26 21.42 24.62
CA ASN A 34 4.47 22.20 24.86
C ASN A 34 4.14 23.70 24.99
N SER A 35 4.50 24.29 26.13
CA SER A 35 4.17 25.69 26.47
C SER A 35 4.78 26.71 25.51
N GLU A 36 5.98 26.47 25.00
CA GLU A 36 6.63 27.35 24.02
C GLU A 36 5.98 27.19 22.63
N ALA A 37 5.74 25.95 22.22
CA ALA A 37 5.11 25.65 20.95
C ALA A 37 3.68 26.21 20.86
N ARG A 38 2.94 26.23 21.98
CA ARG A 38 1.58 26.79 22.09
C ARG A 38 1.50 28.27 21.71
N LYS A 39 2.58 29.04 21.87
CA LYS A 39 2.64 30.44 21.38
C LYS A 39 2.47 30.54 19.87
N SER A 40 2.63 29.45 19.13
CA SER A 40 2.38 29.39 17.68
C SER A 40 0.92 29.67 17.32
N PHE A 41 -0.04 29.40 18.20
CA PHE A 41 -1.44 29.76 17.98
C PHE A 41 -1.66 31.28 17.90
N GLN A 42 -0.74 32.09 18.42
CA GLN A 42 -0.82 33.55 18.28
C GLN A 42 -0.24 34.06 16.95
N LYS A 43 0.39 33.18 16.15
CA LYS A 43 1.10 33.56 14.94
C LYS A 43 0.22 33.33 13.72
N MET A 44 -0.05 34.38 12.94
CA MET A 44 -0.79 34.31 11.67
C MET A 44 -0.22 33.24 10.72
N GLY A 45 1.10 33.06 10.72
CA GLY A 45 1.76 32.06 9.88
C GLY A 45 1.20 30.64 10.06
N LEU A 46 0.86 30.22 11.29
CA LEU A 46 0.28 28.88 11.53
C LEU A 46 -1.00 28.70 10.72
N TYR A 47 -1.91 29.67 10.79
CA TYR A 47 -3.19 29.64 10.08
C TYR A 47 -3.01 29.69 8.57
N LEU A 48 -2.09 30.52 8.07
CA LEU A 48 -1.77 30.53 6.64
C LEU A 48 -1.19 29.19 6.18
N GLY A 49 -0.36 28.53 7.00
CA GLY A 49 0.13 27.18 6.72
C GLY A 49 -1.01 26.16 6.65
N VAL A 50 -1.96 26.20 7.60
CA VAL A 50 -3.16 25.35 7.55
C VAL A 50 -3.95 25.59 6.27
N ILE A 51 -4.19 26.86 5.90
CA ILE A 51 -4.89 27.21 4.65
C ILE A 51 -4.15 26.63 3.44
N VAL A 52 -2.83 26.80 3.34
CA VAL A 52 -2.05 26.24 2.22
C VAL A 52 -2.18 24.72 2.15
N GLY A 53 -2.03 24.02 3.27
CA GLY A 53 -2.19 22.56 3.32
C GLY A 53 -3.59 22.12 2.92
N SER A 54 -4.62 22.81 3.41
CA SER A 54 -6.02 22.55 3.05
C SER A 54 -6.29 22.80 1.57
N LEU A 55 -5.74 23.86 0.98
CA LEU A 55 -5.89 24.16 -0.45
C LEU A 55 -5.25 23.09 -1.33
N ILE A 56 -4.12 22.50 -0.92
CA ILE A 56 -3.51 21.36 -1.64
C ILE A 56 -4.40 20.12 -1.58
N CYS A 57 -5.03 19.85 -0.43
CA CYS A 57 -5.95 18.73 -0.28
C CYS A 57 -7.32 18.94 -0.93
N LEU A 58 -7.72 20.21 -1.17
CA LEU A 58 -9.08 20.59 -1.55
C LEU A 58 -9.57 19.93 -2.85
N PRO A 59 -8.81 19.89 -3.96
CA PRO A 59 -9.28 19.26 -5.20
C PRO A 59 -9.65 17.79 -4.99
N HIS A 60 -8.88 17.08 -4.17
CA HIS A 60 -9.12 15.68 -3.85
C HIS A 60 -10.35 15.51 -2.95
N LEU A 61 -10.55 16.39 -1.97
CA LEU A 61 -11.75 16.37 -1.12
C LEU A 61 -13.04 16.64 -1.92
N ILE A 62 -12.98 17.58 -2.86
CA ILE A 62 -14.09 17.85 -3.79
C ILE A 62 -14.36 16.60 -4.64
N TRP A 63 -13.31 16.01 -5.24
CA TRP A 63 -13.45 14.79 -6.02
C TRP A 63 -14.08 13.64 -5.21
N LEU A 64 -13.61 13.40 -3.98
CA LEU A 64 -14.16 12.37 -3.10
C LEU A 64 -15.65 12.57 -2.83
N SER A 65 -16.08 13.82 -2.63
CA SER A 65 -17.49 14.15 -2.37
C SER A 65 -18.39 13.83 -3.57
N HIS A 66 -17.87 13.91 -4.80
CA HIS A 66 -18.57 13.53 -6.02
C HIS A 66 -18.53 12.03 -6.34
N HIS A 67 -17.68 11.26 -5.65
CA HIS A 67 -17.49 9.82 -5.90
C HIS A 67 -17.83 9.00 -4.64
N ASP A 68 -18.83 9.46 -3.88
CA ASP A 68 -19.35 8.80 -2.68
C ASP A 68 -18.27 8.34 -1.69
N TRP A 69 -17.18 9.12 -1.58
CA TRP A 69 -16.06 8.80 -0.70
C TRP A 69 -15.46 7.41 -0.94
N VAL A 70 -15.41 6.95 -2.19
CA VAL A 70 -14.99 5.59 -2.58
C VAL A 70 -13.71 5.11 -1.88
N THR A 71 -12.67 5.96 -1.78
CA THR A 71 -11.41 5.61 -1.12
C THR A 71 -11.56 5.42 0.40
N VAL A 72 -12.43 6.22 1.04
CA VAL A 72 -12.69 6.11 2.48
C VAL A 72 -13.53 4.86 2.75
N ARG A 73 -14.55 4.59 1.93
CA ARG A 73 -15.34 3.34 2.04
C ARG A 73 -14.47 2.10 1.81
N TYR A 74 -13.56 2.15 0.84
CA TYR A 74 -12.59 1.08 0.63
C TYR A 74 -11.74 0.83 1.88
N LEU A 75 -11.31 1.90 2.57
CA LEU A 75 -10.56 1.79 3.82
C LEU A 75 -11.41 1.23 4.97
N MET A 76 -12.67 1.67 5.09
CA MET A 76 -13.58 1.25 6.17
C MET A 76 -14.11 -0.17 5.99
N ASN A 77 -14.44 -0.57 4.75
CA ASN A 77 -14.96 -1.89 4.42
C ASN A 77 -13.87 -2.97 4.38
N ARG A 78 -12.62 -2.59 4.69
CA ARG A 78 -11.53 -3.53 4.94
C ARG A 78 -11.69 -4.12 6.34
N GLU A 79 -12.83 -4.78 6.56
CA GLU A 79 -13.15 -5.42 7.84
C GLU A 79 -12.34 -6.70 8.02
N VAL A 80 -12.07 -7.03 9.29
CA VAL A 80 -11.55 -8.34 9.68
C VAL A 80 -12.62 -9.37 9.34
N VAL A 81 -12.30 -10.32 8.46
CA VAL A 81 -13.19 -11.39 7.98
C VAL A 81 -13.69 -12.30 9.10
N THR A 82 -13.08 -12.22 10.29
CA THR A 82 -13.45 -12.96 11.49
C THR A 82 -13.68 -12.00 12.66
N ASP A 83 -14.84 -12.06 13.32
CA ASP A 83 -15.06 -11.35 14.59
C ASP A 83 -14.01 -11.85 15.59
N PRO A 84 -12.99 -11.04 15.92
CA PRO A 84 -11.84 -11.51 16.68
C PRO A 84 -12.15 -11.61 18.18
N GLY A 85 -13.41 -11.35 18.57
CA GLY A 85 -13.84 -11.17 19.93
C GLY A 85 -13.20 -9.94 20.58
N ILE A 86 -13.61 -9.67 21.82
CA ILE A 86 -13.13 -8.52 22.59
C ILE A 86 -11.61 -8.57 22.75
N PHE A 87 -11.04 -9.72 23.11
CA PHE A 87 -9.58 -9.82 23.30
C PHE A 87 -8.81 -9.51 22.01
N GLY A 88 -9.28 -10.04 20.88
CA GLY A 88 -8.63 -9.84 19.59
C GLY A 88 -8.66 -8.37 19.15
N GLN A 89 -9.82 -7.72 19.29
CA GLN A 89 -10.04 -6.33 18.91
C GLN A 89 -9.23 -5.34 19.77
N TYR A 90 -9.24 -5.51 21.09
CA TYR A 90 -8.67 -4.51 22.01
C TYR A 90 -7.17 -4.73 22.31
N PHE A 91 -6.65 -5.94 22.13
CA PHE A 91 -5.27 -6.26 22.50
C PHE A 91 -4.47 -6.91 21.37
N TYR A 92 -4.96 -8.00 20.79
CA TYR A 92 -4.17 -8.77 19.82
C TYR A 92 -3.79 -7.94 18.59
N TYR A 93 -4.76 -7.34 17.89
CA TYR A 93 -4.47 -6.58 16.66
C TYR A 93 -3.62 -5.32 16.90
N PRO A 94 -3.93 -4.46 17.89
CA PRO A 94 -3.07 -3.31 18.19
C PRO A 94 -1.62 -3.72 18.53
N LEU A 95 -1.44 -4.77 19.35
CA LEU A 95 -0.11 -5.23 19.77
C LEU A 95 0.66 -5.90 18.63
N THR A 96 0.00 -6.69 17.79
CA THR A 96 0.62 -7.30 16.61
C THR A 96 1.02 -6.23 15.58
N PHE A 97 0.18 -5.22 15.36
CA PHE A 97 0.52 -4.07 14.52
C PHE A 97 1.76 -3.33 15.03
N LEU A 98 1.84 -3.03 16.33
CA LEU A 98 3.02 -2.40 16.93
C LEU A 98 4.25 -3.31 16.81
N ARG A 99 4.13 -4.58 17.20
CA ARG A 99 5.22 -5.58 17.11
C ARG A 99 5.78 -5.63 15.69
N ASP A 100 4.93 -5.79 14.69
CA ASP A 100 5.36 -5.97 13.30
C ASP A 100 5.95 -4.68 12.74
N THR A 101 5.41 -3.51 13.12
CA THR A 101 5.99 -2.21 12.77
C THR A 101 7.39 -2.06 13.33
N PHE A 102 7.60 -2.36 14.63
CA PHE A 102 8.92 -2.30 15.25
C PHE A 102 9.88 -3.36 14.71
N TYR A 103 9.37 -4.56 14.42
CA TYR A 103 10.15 -5.62 13.77
C TYR A 103 10.69 -5.14 12.42
N ASN A 104 9.87 -4.50 11.59
CA ASN A 104 10.25 -3.98 10.27
C ASN A 104 11.37 -2.92 10.33
N VAL A 105 11.46 -2.13 11.42
CA VAL A 105 12.50 -1.11 11.58
C VAL A 105 13.68 -1.57 12.45
N SER A 106 13.58 -2.73 13.10
CA SER A 106 14.57 -3.22 14.06
C SER A 106 15.96 -3.40 13.45
N ILE A 107 16.05 -3.88 12.22
CA ILE A 107 17.31 -4.11 11.52
C ILE A 107 18.06 -2.79 11.24
N SER A 108 17.31 -1.74 10.85
CA SER A 108 17.84 -0.38 10.67
C SER A 108 18.32 0.22 11.98
N PHE A 109 17.59 -0.04 13.08
CA PHE A 109 17.98 0.39 14.43
C PHE A 109 19.25 -0.32 14.90
N MET A 110 19.35 -1.64 14.71
CA MET A 110 20.55 -2.42 15.08
C MET A 110 21.77 -1.94 14.30
N LEU A 111 21.66 -1.77 12.99
CA LEU A 111 22.73 -1.21 12.16
C LEU A 111 23.23 0.14 12.67
N PHE A 112 22.29 1.04 12.97
CA PHE A 112 22.64 2.36 13.48
C PHE A 112 23.46 2.26 14.77
N LEU A 113 23.08 1.39 15.70
CA LEU A 113 23.81 1.17 16.94
C LEU A 113 25.19 0.52 16.75
N PHE A 114 25.32 -0.48 15.87
CA PHE A 114 26.59 -1.20 15.66
C PHE A 114 27.64 -0.36 14.92
N VAL A 115 27.20 0.53 14.03
CA VAL A 115 28.11 1.25 13.14
C VAL A 115 28.40 2.67 13.61
N SER A 116 27.54 3.21 14.48
CA SER A 116 27.77 4.49 15.14
C SER A 116 28.92 4.37 16.17
N PRO A 117 30.14 4.89 15.89
CA PRO A 117 31.08 5.13 16.97
C PRO A 117 30.44 6.10 17.97
N PHE A 118 30.15 5.60 19.16
CA PHE A 118 29.67 6.42 20.26
C PHE A 118 30.72 7.51 20.52
N SER A 119 30.37 8.76 20.23
CA SER A 119 31.22 9.87 20.62
C SER A 119 31.06 10.07 22.13
N ARG A 120 32.17 10.15 22.87
CA ARG A 120 32.10 10.60 24.26
C ARG A 120 32.11 12.13 24.28
N ALA A 121 30.99 12.66 24.79
CA ALA A 121 30.78 13.99 25.38
C ALA A 121 30.52 15.20 24.45
N SER A 122 29.44 15.93 24.71
CA SER A 122 29.48 17.11 25.61
C SER A 122 28.07 17.39 26.19
N HIS A 123 28.02 17.89 27.43
CA HIS A 123 26.78 18.27 28.10
C HIS A 123 26.27 19.61 27.56
N ILE A 124 25.31 19.58 26.63
CA ILE A 124 24.49 20.76 26.36
C ILE A 124 23.43 20.83 27.46
N LYS A 125 23.58 21.79 28.37
CA LYS A 125 22.52 22.20 29.29
C LYS A 125 21.40 22.93 28.53
N THR A 126 20.26 23.05 29.20
CA THR A 126 19.18 24.05 29.03
C THR A 126 17.96 23.65 28.20
N GLN A 127 16.81 24.21 28.58
CA GLN A 127 15.41 23.96 28.19
C GLN A 127 15.13 23.65 26.70
N SER A 128 15.98 24.10 25.76
CA SER A 128 15.84 23.76 24.33
C SER A 128 16.00 22.26 24.06
N VAL A 129 16.80 21.56 24.88
CA VAL A 129 16.99 20.11 24.87
C VAL A 129 15.69 19.39 25.26
N LEU A 130 14.99 19.86 26.31
CA LEU A 130 13.70 19.29 26.74
C LEU A 130 12.59 19.48 25.71
N ASN A 131 12.49 20.67 25.10
CA ASN A 131 11.53 20.94 24.04
C ASN A 131 11.80 20.08 22.79
N SER A 132 13.06 19.83 22.48
CA SER A 132 13.46 18.96 21.36
C SER A 132 13.14 17.49 21.62
N ALA A 133 13.39 16.98 22.83
CA ALA A 133 13.02 15.62 23.20
C ALA A 133 11.51 15.40 23.14
N GLN A 134 10.72 16.33 23.71
CA GLN A 134 9.25 16.25 23.66
C GLN A 134 8.73 16.23 22.23
N PHE A 135 9.28 17.09 21.36
CA PHE A 135 8.94 17.07 19.93
C PHE A 135 9.26 15.71 19.30
N LEU A 136 10.47 15.18 19.50
CA LEU A 136 10.89 13.93 18.88
C LEU A 136 10.06 12.72 19.36
N TRP A 137 9.66 12.68 20.64
CA TRP A 137 8.77 11.63 21.13
C TRP A 137 7.35 11.77 20.59
N ILE A 138 6.75 12.96 20.67
CA ILE A 138 5.37 13.18 20.23
C ILE A 138 5.25 13.06 18.71
N VAL A 139 6.16 13.65 17.94
CA VAL A 139 6.08 13.65 16.48
C VAL A 139 6.71 12.39 15.88
N GLY A 140 7.68 11.77 16.56
CA GLY A 140 8.34 10.54 16.08
C GLY A 140 7.62 9.25 16.40
N LEU A 141 6.90 9.17 17.54
CA LEU A 141 6.08 8.00 17.88
C LEU A 141 4.59 8.28 17.87
N GLY A 142 4.16 9.53 18.08
CA GLY A 142 2.74 9.88 18.12
C GLY A 142 1.95 9.42 16.89
N PRO A 143 2.46 9.50 15.64
CA PRO A 143 1.66 9.07 14.50
C PRO A 143 1.30 7.59 14.58
N LEU A 144 2.26 6.75 14.99
CA LEU A 144 2.06 5.32 15.18
C LEU A 144 1.10 5.06 16.35
N LEU A 145 1.32 5.72 17.49
CA LEU A 145 0.49 5.53 18.69
C LEU A 145 -0.95 5.99 18.46
N LEU A 146 -1.17 7.12 17.79
CA LEU A 146 -2.50 7.63 17.46
C LEU A 146 -3.23 6.67 16.50
N ALA A 147 -2.54 6.13 15.49
CA ALA A 147 -3.12 5.14 14.60
C ALA A 147 -3.57 3.90 15.38
N THR A 148 -2.70 3.35 16.23
CA THR A 148 -3.01 2.20 17.10
C THR A 148 -4.18 2.48 18.03
N LEU A 149 -4.22 3.66 18.66
CA LEU A 149 -5.29 4.05 19.58
C LEU A 149 -6.64 4.26 18.87
N LEU A 150 -6.64 4.85 17.67
CA LEU A 150 -7.87 5.03 16.89
C LEU A 150 -8.38 3.71 16.30
N ALA A 151 -7.51 2.75 16.02
CA ALA A 151 -7.91 1.46 15.49
C ALA A 151 -8.82 0.67 16.44
N ILE A 152 -8.65 0.85 17.76
CA ILE A 152 -9.42 0.14 18.79
C ILE A 152 -10.92 0.45 18.73
N PRO A 153 -11.39 1.71 18.90
CA PRO A 153 -12.82 2.03 18.83
C PRO A 153 -13.39 1.87 17.42
N LEU A 154 -12.56 2.02 16.37
CA LEU A 154 -12.98 1.88 14.97
C LEU A 154 -13.00 0.43 14.48
N ARG A 155 -12.56 -0.53 15.31
CA ARG A 155 -12.40 -1.95 14.95
C ARG A 155 -11.56 -2.16 13.69
N TRP A 156 -10.60 -1.27 13.43
CA TRP A 156 -9.77 -1.33 12.23
C TRP A 156 -8.63 -2.34 12.39
N SER A 157 -8.48 -3.23 11.42
CA SER A 157 -7.26 -4.03 11.25
C SER A 157 -6.21 -3.24 10.50
N LEU A 158 -5.32 -2.58 11.26
CA LEU A 158 -4.16 -1.92 10.66
C LEU A 158 -3.18 -2.96 10.13
N ARG A 159 -2.83 -2.84 8.84
CA ARG A 159 -1.73 -3.61 8.27
C ARG A 159 -0.41 -3.09 8.80
N SER A 160 0.50 -4.00 9.17
CA SER A 160 1.85 -3.69 9.66
C SER A 160 2.65 -2.77 8.72
N GLU A 161 2.43 -2.91 7.41
CA GLU A 161 3.02 -2.08 6.36
C GLU A 161 2.68 -0.58 6.50
N TRP A 162 1.55 -0.25 7.14
CA TRP A 162 1.10 1.13 7.32
C TRP A 162 1.85 1.85 8.44
N GLY A 163 2.41 1.12 9.39
CA GLY A 163 3.11 1.69 10.55
C GLY A 163 4.50 2.24 10.20
N VAL A 164 5.20 1.65 9.23
CA VAL A 164 6.57 2.07 8.86
C VAL A 164 6.69 3.56 8.50
N PRO A 165 5.85 4.15 7.62
CA PRO A 165 5.93 5.59 7.33
C PRO A 165 5.56 6.49 8.52
N MET A 166 4.89 5.96 9.55
CA MET A 166 4.51 6.71 10.75
C MET A 166 5.70 6.94 11.70
N LEU A 167 6.81 6.21 11.49
CA LEU A 167 8.04 6.32 12.27
C LEU A 167 9.07 7.29 11.65
N GLY A 168 8.64 8.23 10.81
CA GLY A 168 9.54 9.09 10.02
C GLY A 168 10.59 9.88 10.81
N CYS A 169 10.30 10.24 12.08
CA CYS A 169 11.27 10.96 12.92
C CYS A 169 12.03 10.05 13.91
N ILE A 170 11.85 8.72 13.86
CA ILE A 170 12.51 7.81 14.81
C ILE A 170 14.04 7.90 14.69
N GLY A 171 14.57 8.03 13.46
CA GLY A 171 16.01 8.20 13.24
C GLY A 171 16.59 9.45 13.93
N LEU A 172 15.83 10.55 13.94
CA LEU A 172 16.23 11.77 14.67
C LEU A 172 16.20 11.55 16.18
N LEU A 173 15.22 10.80 16.70
CA LEU A 173 15.18 10.37 18.10
C LEU A 173 16.44 9.56 18.45
N LEU A 174 16.87 8.65 17.58
CA LEU A 174 18.10 7.87 17.78
C LEU A 174 19.34 8.75 17.80
N VAL A 175 19.52 9.61 16.80
CA VAL A 175 20.66 10.54 16.73
C VAL A 175 20.72 11.42 17.96
N TYR A 176 19.56 11.91 18.43
CA TYR A 176 19.45 12.77 19.59
C TYR A 176 19.94 12.09 20.90
N TYR A 177 19.61 10.81 21.11
CA TYR A 177 20.01 10.06 22.30
C TYR A 177 21.37 9.38 22.18
N VAL A 178 21.67 8.78 21.03
CA VAL A 178 22.91 8.02 20.78
C VAL A 178 24.10 8.94 20.52
N ARG A 179 23.87 10.11 19.90
CA ARG A 179 24.89 11.12 19.58
C ARG A 179 26.09 10.51 18.84
N PRO A 180 25.85 9.94 17.64
CA PRO A 180 26.91 9.35 16.82
C PRO A 180 28.01 10.37 16.52
N SER A 181 29.25 9.91 16.34
CA SER A 181 30.30 10.80 15.81
C SER A 181 29.89 11.36 14.45
N GLU A 182 30.02 12.68 14.30
CA GLU A 182 29.75 13.41 13.06
C GLU A 182 30.96 13.42 12.09
N SER A 183 32.02 12.66 12.38
CA SER A 183 33.18 12.57 11.50
C SER A 183 32.81 11.94 10.15
N VAL A 184 33.40 12.42 9.06
CA VAL A 184 33.20 11.86 7.70
C VAL A 184 33.46 10.35 7.67
N ARG A 185 34.44 9.86 8.43
CA ARG A 185 34.75 8.43 8.57
C ARG A 185 33.60 7.65 9.22
N SER A 186 32.96 8.22 10.25
CA SER A 186 31.79 7.62 10.91
C SER A 186 30.62 7.52 9.94
N ILE A 187 30.30 8.62 9.25
CA ILE A 187 29.23 8.69 8.25
C ILE A 187 29.48 7.69 7.12
N ASN A 188 30.70 7.64 6.57
CA ASN A 188 31.04 6.69 5.50
C ASN A 188 30.89 5.24 5.94
N ARG A 189 31.33 4.89 7.16
CA ARG A 189 31.12 3.53 7.70
C ARG A 189 29.63 3.20 7.83
N PHE A 190 28.84 4.15 8.35
CA PHE A 190 27.38 3.99 8.46
C PHE A 190 26.73 3.75 7.10
N LEU A 191 27.04 4.58 6.10
CA LEU A 191 26.51 4.43 4.74
C LEU A 191 26.93 3.10 4.11
N ILE A 192 28.21 2.71 4.23
CA ILE A 192 28.70 1.43 3.73
C ILE A 192 27.95 0.27 4.40
N ALA A 193 27.76 0.31 5.71
CA ALA A 193 27.07 -0.76 6.43
C ALA A 193 25.57 -0.85 6.06
N VAL A 194 24.90 0.29 5.91
CA VAL A 194 23.49 0.32 5.43
C VAL A 194 23.39 -0.27 4.03
N VAL A 195 24.19 0.21 3.08
CA VAL A 195 24.17 -0.29 1.69
C VAL A 195 24.54 -1.77 1.64
N THR A 196 25.56 -2.18 2.39
CA THR A 196 25.97 -3.59 2.47
C THR A 196 24.84 -4.45 3.00
N LEU A 197 24.19 -4.05 4.10
CA LEU A 197 23.10 -4.85 4.65
C LEU A 197 21.88 -4.87 3.73
N MET A 198 21.52 -3.75 3.09
CA MET A 198 20.46 -3.72 2.08
C MET A 198 20.78 -4.69 0.93
N GLY A 199 22.03 -4.72 0.45
CA GLY A 199 22.46 -5.68 -0.55
C GLY A 199 22.36 -7.13 -0.06
N LEU A 200 22.82 -7.40 1.17
CA LEU A 200 22.75 -8.73 1.78
C LEU A 200 21.31 -9.19 2.02
N THR A 201 20.40 -8.31 2.44
CA THR A 201 18.99 -8.67 2.65
C THR A 201 18.27 -8.94 1.34
N VAL A 202 18.54 -8.15 0.30
CA VAL A 202 18.03 -8.42 -1.06
C VAL A 202 18.56 -9.75 -1.58
N LEU A 203 19.87 -10.01 -1.45
CA LEU A 203 20.49 -11.26 -1.87
C LEU A 203 19.94 -12.45 -1.09
N ALA A 204 19.85 -12.35 0.24
CA ALA A 204 19.30 -13.38 1.10
C ALA A 204 17.83 -13.66 0.73
N HIS A 205 17.01 -12.63 0.55
CA HIS A 205 15.62 -12.79 0.13
C HIS A 205 15.51 -13.47 -1.24
N TYR A 206 16.36 -13.10 -2.19
CA TYR A 206 16.43 -13.75 -3.50
C TYR A 206 16.81 -15.24 -3.39
N ILE A 207 17.85 -15.57 -2.61
CA ILE A 207 18.28 -16.97 -2.39
C ILE A 207 17.18 -17.75 -1.69
N ILE A 208 16.61 -17.23 -0.61
CA ILE A 208 15.53 -17.86 0.15
C ILE A 208 14.32 -18.09 -0.77
N SER A 209 13.92 -17.07 -1.54
CA SER A 209 12.88 -17.21 -2.54
C SER A 209 13.21 -18.34 -3.52
N ALA A 210 14.44 -18.39 -4.04
CA ALA A 210 14.86 -19.41 -5.00
C ALA A 210 14.77 -20.85 -4.49
N HIS A 211 14.93 -21.07 -3.19
CA HIS A 211 14.97 -22.41 -2.62
C HIS A 211 13.66 -22.80 -1.90
N LEU A 212 12.93 -21.84 -1.32
CA LEU A 212 11.76 -22.12 -0.48
C LEU A 212 10.42 -21.91 -1.16
N THR A 213 10.31 -21.04 -2.18
CA THR A 213 8.99 -20.65 -2.72
C THR A 213 8.42 -21.62 -3.75
N ALA A 214 9.05 -22.78 -3.99
CA ALA A 214 8.64 -23.76 -4.99
C ALA A 214 8.29 -23.15 -6.37
N GLY A 215 8.85 -21.98 -6.72
CA GLY A 215 8.54 -21.27 -7.97
C GLY A 215 7.15 -20.62 -8.05
N LYS A 216 6.44 -20.45 -6.92
CA LYS A 216 5.10 -19.81 -6.85
C LYS A 216 5.15 -18.33 -6.44
N GLY A 217 6.32 -17.71 -6.49
CA GLY A 217 6.46 -16.29 -6.16
C GLY A 217 5.80 -15.41 -7.22
N SER A 218 5.38 -14.19 -6.86
CA SER A 218 4.85 -13.21 -7.82
C SER A 218 5.82 -12.89 -8.97
N ALA A 219 7.13 -13.03 -8.73
CA ALA A 219 8.17 -12.88 -9.76
C ALA A 219 8.19 -14.02 -10.80
N ASP A 220 7.68 -15.20 -10.44
CA ASP A 220 7.62 -16.39 -11.30
C ASP A 220 6.24 -16.55 -11.98
N TYR A 221 5.29 -15.65 -11.69
CA TYR A 221 3.92 -15.66 -12.22
C TYR A 221 3.91 -15.48 -13.75
N PRO A 222 3.20 -16.34 -14.52
CA PRO A 222 3.26 -16.36 -15.98
C PRO A 222 2.44 -15.25 -16.66
N ALA A 223 2.46 -14.03 -16.11
CA ALA A 223 1.70 -12.87 -16.57
C ALA A 223 1.81 -12.60 -18.08
N LYS A 224 3.04 -12.60 -18.59
CA LYS A 224 3.30 -12.32 -20.02
C LYS A 224 2.72 -13.42 -20.92
N THR A 225 2.88 -14.68 -20.54
CA THR A 225 2.34 -15.82 -21.30
C THR A 225 0.82 -15.81 -21.31
N ILE A 226 0.19 -15.52 -20.16
CA ILE A 226 -1.26 -15.35 -20.04
C ILE A 226 -1.72 -14.23 -20.98
N ALA A 227 -1.12 -13.04 -20.90
CA ALA A 227 -1.50 -11.87 -21.69
C ALA A 227 -1.43 -12.14 -23.21
N LEU A 228 -0.33 -12.74 -23.67
CA LEU A 228 -0.15 -13.06 -25.08
C LEU A 228 -1.16 -14.11 -25.54
N SER A 229 -1.44 -15.14 -24.71
CA SER A 229 -2.40 -16.19 -25.05
C SER A 229 -3.83 -15.66 -25.12
N VAL A 230 -4.22 -14.80 -24.17
CA VAL A 230 -5.53 -14.13 -24.17
C VAL A 230 -5.69 -13.22 -25.38
N THR A 231 -4.65 -12.47 -25.73
CA THR A 231 -4.66 -11.58 -26.90
C THR A 231 -4.77 -12.37 -28.19
N GLN A 232 -3.95 -13.42 -28.34
CA GLN A 232 -3.99 -14.31 -29.51
C GLN A 232 -5.36 -14.97 -29.66
N LEU A 233 -5.93 -15.49 -28.57
CA LEU A 233 -7.27 -16.06 -28.56
C LEU A 233 -8.34 -15.10 -29.10
N TRP A 234 -8.23 -13.81 -28.77
CA TRP A 234 -9.13 -12.78 -29.28
C TRP A 234 -8.89 -12.50 -30.77
N HIS A 235 -7.63 -12.34 -31.18
CA HIS A 235 -7.24 -12.12 -32.58
C HIS A 235 -7.65 -13.27 -33.49
N ASP A 236 -7.47 -14.52 -33.05
CA ASP A 236 -7.84 -15.71 -33.81
C ASP A 236 -9.35 -15.80 -34.05
N ARG A 237 -10.16 -15.26 -33.13
CA ARG A 237 -11.61 -15.36 -33.19
C ARG A 237 -12.27 -14.19 -33.91
N TYR A 238 -11.75 -12.98 -33.73
CA TYR A 238 -12.40 -11.75 -34.19
C TYR A 238 -11.55 -10.90 -35.15
N HIS A 239 -10.29 -11.29 -35.38
CA HIS A 239 -9.36 -10.62 -36.30
C HIS A 239 -9.25 -9.10 -36.08
N ARG A 240 -9.31 -8.67 -34.82
CA ARG A 240 -9.24 -7.27 -34.43
C ARG A 240 -8.62 -7.11 -33.04
N PRO A 241 -8.10 -5.92 -32.70
CA PRO A 241 -7.49 -5.67 -31.39
C PRO A 241 -8.46 -5.91 -30.23
N LEU A 242 -7.94 -6.42 -29.11
CA LEU A 242 -8.63 -6.55 -27.83
C LEU A 242 -8.69 -5.19 -27.15
N LYS A 243 -9.87 -4.56 -27.10
CA LYS A 243 -10.05 -3.25 -26.47
C LYS A 243 -10.25 -3.31 -24.96
N TYR A 244 -10.84 -4.38 -24.45
CA TYR A 244 -11.26 -4.50 -23.05
C TYR A 244 -10.93 -5.86 -22.45
N VAL A 245 -10.42 -5.84 -21.22
CA VAL A 245 -10.26 -7.02 -20.37
C VAL A 245 -10.94 -6.77 -19.03
N ALA A 246 -11.74 -7.72 -18.55
CA ALA A 246 -12.48 -7.64 -17.30
C ALA A 246 -12.00 -8.72 -16.33
N GLY A 247 -11.66 -8.36 -15.09
CA GLY A 247 -11.15 -9.36 -14.15
C GLY A 247 -10.60 -8.78 -12.86
N SER A 248 -10.03 -9.66 -12.03
CA SER A 248 -9.32 -9.24 -10.82
C SER A 248 -8.19 -8.26 -11.16
N ARG A 249 -7.92 -7.31 -10.25
CA ARG A 249 -6.96 -6.22 -10.48
C ARG A 249 -5.58 -6.69 -10.96
N TYR A 250 -5.15 -7.87 -10.52
CA TYR A 250 -3.85 -8.41 -10.83
C TYR A 250 -3.82 -9.06 -12.21
N VAL A 251 -4.68 -10.06 -12.47
CA VAL A 251 -4.67 -10.78 -13.75
C VAL A 251 -5.03 -9.85 -14.90
N ALA A 252 -6.12 -9.09 -14.78
CA ALA A 252 -6.54 -8.17 -15.83
C ALA A 252 -5.50 -7.05 -16.04
N GLY A 253 -4.87 -6.57 -14.96
CA GLY A 253 -3.77 -5.62 -15.02
C GLY A 253 -2.54 -6.17 -15.76
N TYR A 254 -2.17 -7.43 -15.50
CA TYR A 254 -1.08 -8.09 -16.23
C TYR A 254 -1.39 -8.25 -17.71
N ILE A 255 -2.61 -8.60 -18.06
CA ILE A 255 -3.03 -8.71 -19.47
C ILE A 255 -2.94 -7.34 -20.15
N ALA A 256 -3.46 -6.28 -19.55
CA ALA A 256 -3.37 -4.93 -20.09
C ALA A 256 -1.92 -4.44 -20.27
N PHE A 257 -1.04 -4.81 -19.33
CA PHE A 257 0.36 -4.40 -19.38
C PHE A 257 1.17 -5.15 -20.46
N TYR A 258 1.01 -6.48 -20.56
CA TYR A 258 1.83 -7.32 -21.44
C TYR A 258 1.21 -7.59 -22.81
N SER A 259 -0.10 -7.35 -23.00
CA SER A 259 -0.76 -7.46 -24.29
C SER A 259 -0.25 -6.36 -25.25
N PRO A 260 0.06 -6.69 -26.51
CA PRO A 260 0.39 -5.69 -27.52
C PRO A 260 -0.77 -4.72 -27.83
N ASP A 261 -2.02 -5.09 -27.51
CA ASP A 261 -3.20 -4.24 -27.76
C ASP A 261 -3.47 -3.24 -26.65
N HIS A 262 -2.84 -3.41 -25.47
CA HIS A 262 -3.06 -2.58 -24.28
C HIS A 262 -4.55 -2.35 -23.94
N PRO A 263 -5.34 -3.42 -23.72
CA PRO A 263 -6.76 -3.29 -23.42
C PRO A 263 -6.99 -2.49 -22.14
N ARG A 264 -8.11 -1.76 -22.11
CA ARG A 264 -8.57 -1.11 -20.88
C ARG A 264 -9.10 -2.14 -19.89
N VAL A 265 -8.81 -1.93 -18.61
CA VAL A 265 -9.16 -2.87 -17.54
C VAL A 265 -10.51 -2.49 -16.92
N PHE A 266 -11.46 -3.42 -16.96
CA PHE A 266 -12.67 -3.40 -16.16
C PHE A 266 -12.45 -4.24 -14.89
N SER A 267 -11.91 -3.58 -13.86
CA SER A 267 -11.48 -4.17 -12.60
C SER A 267 -12.65 -4.71 -11.78
N GLU A 268 -12.49 -5.92 -11.25
CA GLU A 268 -13.43 -6.57 -10.31
C GLU A 268 -14.88 -6.63 -10.85
N TRP A 269 -15.05 -6.57 -12.16
CA TRP A 269 -16.34 -6.46 -12.85
C TRP A 269 -17.25 -5.34 -12.33
N ASN A 270 -16.64 -4.26 -11.80
CA ASN A 270 -17.34 -3.22 -11.08
C ASN A 270 -16.98 -1.82 -11.61
N GLU A 271 -18.01 -1.06 -11.95
CA GLU A 271 -17.92 0.32 -12.47
C GLU A 271 -17.23 1.25 -11.47
N ASN A 272 -17.49 1.07 -10.17
CA ASN A 272 -16.92 1.92 -9.11
C ASN A 272 -15.40 1.79 -8.99
N TYR A 273 -14.83 0.69 -9.48
CA TYR A 273 -13.39 0.43 -9.47
C TYR A 273 -12.74 0.66 -10.85
N SER A 274 -13.52 1.07 -11.85
CA SER A 274 -13.13 1.13 -13.25
C SER A 274 -13.46 2.48 -13.89
N ASN A 275 -12.91 3.55 -13.31
CA ASN A 275 -13.13 4.92 -13.79
C ASN A 275 -12.73 5.08 -15.27
N GLY A 276 -13.63 5.63 -16.08
CA GLY A 276 -13.39 5.90 -17.51
C GLY A 276 -13.64 4.71 -18.45
N ILE A 277 -14.23 3.62 -17.97
CA ILE A 277 -14.78 2.56 -18.83
C ILE A 277 -16.21 2.92 -19.23
N ASP A 278 -16.44 3.06 -20.53
CA ASP A 278 -17.79 3.11 -21.09
C ASP A 278 -18.32 1.68 -21.22
N LEU A 279 -19.33 1.32 -20.42
CA LEU A 279 -19.93 -0.01 -20.47
C LEU A 279 -20.73 -0.28 -21.73
N ALA A 280 -21.28 0.74 -22.38
CA ALA A 280 -21.95 0.57 -23.65
C ALA A 280 -20.92 0.22 -24.74
N ASP A 281 -19.78 0.92 -24.74
CA ASP A 281 -18.67 0.60 -25.64
C ASP A 281 -18.07 -0.77 -25.33
N LEU A 282 -17.87 -1.13 -24.05
CA LEU A 282 -17.40 -2.47 -23.65
C LEU A 282 -18.34 -3.57 -24.15
N LYS A 283 -19.66 -3.38 -24.06
CA LYS A 283 -20.63 -4.36 -24.57
C LYS A 283 -20.63 -4.46 -26.09
N LYS A 284 -20.46 -3.33 -26.78
CA LYS A 284 -20.41 -3.26 -28.25
C LYS A 284 -19.12 -3.89 -28.79
N GLU A 285 -17.98 -3.48 -28.25
CA GLU A 285 -16.66 -3.94 -28.64
C GLU A 285 -16.32 -5.31 -28.04
N GLY A 286 -17.13 -5.82 -27.11
CA GLY A 286 -16.84 -7.05 -26.40
C GLY A 286 -15.59 -6.96 -25.50
N ALA A 287 -15.35 -8.03 -24.76
CA ALA A 287 -14.24 -8.10 -23.82
C ALA A 287 -13.88 -9.54 -23.50
N VAL A 288 -12.66 -9.75 -23.00
CA VAL A 288 -12.27 -11.01 -22.36
C VAL A 288 -12.42 -10.88 -20.84
N PHE A 289 -13.14 -11.79 -20.23
CA PHE A 289 -13.32 -11.91 -18.79
C PHE A 289 -12.32 -12.94 -18.25
N VAL A 290 -11.61 -12.62 -17.17
CA VAL A 290 -10.58 -13.48 -16.59
C VAL A 290 -10.68 -13.53 -15.07
N GLU A 291 -10.55 -14.72 -14.50
CA GLU A 291 -10.48 -14.95 -13.05
C GLU A 291 -9.44 -16.04 -12.78
N ASP A 292 -8.56 -15.84 -11.80
CA ASP A 292 -7.61 -16.86 -11.37
C ASP A 292 -8.23 -17.78 -10.31
N GLY A 293 -8.11 -19.09 -10.51
CA GLY A 293 -8.76 -20.09 -9.66
C GLY A 293 -8.13 -20.26 -8.28
N PHE A 294 -6.95 -19.67 -8.03
CA PHE A 294 -6.15 -19.92 -6.84
C PHE A 294 -5.59 -18.68 -6.15
N TYR A 295 -5.72 -17.48 -6.72
CA TYR A 295 -5.65 -16.26 -5.90
C TYR A 295 -7.01 -16.04 -5.23
N GLY A 296 -7.32 -16.97 -4.32
CA GLY A 296 -7.80 -16.60 -3.01
C GLY A 296 -6.78 -15.71 -2.29
N THR A 297 -6.39 -14.58 -2.88
CA THR A 297 -6.52 -13.37 -2.09
C THR A 297 -8.01 -13.27 -1.86
N THR A 298 -8.42 -13.62 -0.65
CA THR A 298 -9.14 -12.63 0.13
C THR A 298 -8.77 -11.24 -0.42
N VAL A 299 -9.61 -10.70 -1.30
CA VAL A 299 -9.85 -9.27 -1.25
C VAL A 299 -10.27 -9.12 0.20
N GLU A 300 -9.32 -8.79 1.08
CA GLU A 300 -9.58 -8.66 2.52
C GLU A 300 -10.79 -7.72 2.66
N GLY A 301 -11.94 -8.29 3.03
CA GLY A 301 -13.24 -7.62 3.00
C GLY A 301 -14.33 -8.27 2.12
N LEU A 302 -14.04 -9.30 1.33
CA LEU A 302 -15.08 -10.15 0.71
C LEU A 302 -15.24 -11.43 1.55
N PRO A 303 -16.49 -11.80 1.93
CA PRO A 303 -16.72 -12.98 2.75
C PRO A 303 -16.13 -14.23 2.09
N GLU A 304 -15.49 -15.08 2.89
CA GLU A 304 -15.26 -16.48 2.56
C GLU A 304 -16.61 -17.10 2.17
N GLY A 305 -16.90 -17.22 0.87
CA GLY A 305 -18.18 -17.76 0.44
C GLY A 305 -18.57 -17.68 -1.04
N TYR A 306 -17.87 -16.96 -1.92
CA TYR A 306 -18.38 -16.74 -3.30
C TYR A 306 -17.43 -16.97 -4.48
N ALA A 307 -16.25 -17.55 -4.27
CA ALA A 307 -15.45 -18.09 -5.37
C ALA A 307 -15.42 -19.61 -5.27
N TRP A 308 -16.47 -20.27 -5.78
CA TRP A 308 -16.34 -21.69 -6.10
C TRP A 308 -15.32 -21.81 -7.23
N PRO A 309 -14.31 -22.69 -7.12
CA PRO A 309 -13.30 -22.84 -8.15
C PRO A 309 -13.99 -23.22 -9.47
N GLY A 310 -14.02 -22.27 -10.41
CA GLY A 310 -14.42 -22.52 -11.80
C GLY A 310 -15.64 -21.83 -12.35
N HIS A 311 -16.25 -20.87 -11.65
CA HIS A 311 -17.32 -20.06 -12.22
C HIS A 311 -17.15 -18.58 -11.90
N PHE A 312 -17.54 -17.71 -12.85
CA PHE A 312 -17.64 -16.28 -12.59
C PHE A 312 -18.78 -16.02 -11.57
N PRO A 313 -18.72 -14.93 -10.79
CA PRO A 313 -19.79 -14.58 -9.86
C PRO A 313 -21.15 -14.54 -10.56
N THR A 314 -22.20 -15.04 -9.91
CA THR A 314 -23.56 -15.12 -10.48
C THR A 314 -24.07 -13.74 -10.96
N SER A 315 -23.68 -12.67 -10.27
CA SER A 315 -23.95 -11.28 -10.65
C SER A 315 -23.35 -10.90 -12.01
N VAL A 316 -22.15 -11.42 -12.33
CA VAL A 316 -21.48 -11.21 -13.62
C VAL A 316 -22.22 -11.95 -14.72
N ILE A 317 -22.59 -13.20 -14.50
CA ILE A 317 -23.34 -14.01 -15.47
C ILE A 317 -24.71 -13.38 -15.78
N HIS A 318 -25.44 -12.91 -14.77
CA HIS A 318 -26.70 -12.21 -14.98
C HIS A 318 -26.54 -10.88 -15.72
N ARG A 319 -25.47 -10.12 -15.45
CA ARG A 319 -25.20 -8.83 -16.11
C ARG A 319 -24.77 -9.01 -17.57
N TYR A 320 -24.10 -10.12 -17.89
CA TYR A 320 -23.57 -10.42 -19.21
C TYR A 320 -24.09 -11.78 -19.70
N PRO A 321 -25.38 -11.90 -20.08
CA PRO A 321 -26.00 -13.18 -20.45
C PRO A 321 -25.41 -13.81 -21.72
N HIS A 322 -24.70 -13.03 -22.54
CA HIS A 322 -24.01 -13.51 -23.75
C HIS A 322 -22.54 -13.87 -23.50
N LEU A 323 -22.07 -13.85 -22.26
CA LEU A 323 -20.71 -14.24 -21.89
C LEU A 323 -20.51 -15.74 -22.16
N LYS A 324 -19.64 -16.07 -23.11
CA LYS A 324 -19.28 -17.45 -23.45
C LYS A 324 -18.13 -17.90 -22.57
N ILE A 325 -18.40 -18.77 -21.60
CA ILE A 325 -17.37 -19.38 -20.75
C ILE A 325 -16.60 -20.41 -21.58
N LEU A 326 -15.27 -20.32 -21.55
CA LEU A 326 -14.37 -21.27 -22.21
C LEU A 326 -13.90 -22.33 -21.21
N PRO A 327 -13.35 -23.46 -21.70
CA PRO A 327 -12.58 -24.36 -20.85
C PRO A 327 -11.47 -23.60 -20.13
N MET A 328 -11.19 -24.00 -18.89
CA MET A 328 -10.11 -23.42 -18.11
C MET A 328 -8.78 -23.54 -18.85
N ALA A 329 -8.02 -22.46 -18.86
CA ALA A 329 -6.67 -22.42 -19.43
C ALA A 329 -5.65 -22.59 -18.31
N THR A 330 -4.64 -23.43 -18.52
CA THR A 330 -3.56 -23.64 -17.56
C THR A 330 -2.25 -23.05 -18.07
N PHE A 331 -1.54 -22.37 -17.18
CA PHE A 331 -0.30 -21.67 -17.50
C PHE A 331 0.80 -22.10 -16.53
N PRO A 332 1.93 -22.64 -17.01
CA PRO A 332 3.00 -23.08 -16.12
C PRO A 332 3.70 -21.89 -15.46
N TYR A 333 3.90 -21.95 -14.16
CA TYR A 333 4.89 -21.11 -13.47
C TYR A 333 6.28 -21.50 -13.94
N CYS A 334 7.03 -20.53 -14.45
CA CYS A 334 8.34 -20.74 -15.05
C CYS A 334 9.41 -19.99 -14.27
N ARG A 335 10.32 -20.73 -13.63
CA ARG A 335 11.55 -20.17 -13.03
C ARG A 335 12.77 -20.85 -13.63
N ASN A 336 13.74 -20.07 -14.11
CA ASN A 336 14.96 -20.61 -14.73
C ASN A 336 14.69 -21.69 -15.80
N LYS A 337 13.65 -21.49 -16.63
CA LYS A 337 13.19 -22.43 -17.67
C LYS A 337 12.69 -23.79 -17.15
N LYS A 338 12.43 -23.92 -15.84
CA LYS A 338 11.79 -25.10 -15.24
C LYS A 338 10.36 -24.76 -14.85
N THR A 339 9.46 -25.70 -15.12
CA THR A 339 8.06 -25.62 -14.70
C THR A 339 7.92 -26.19 -13.29
N HIS A 340 7.30 -25.45 -12.39
CA HIS A 340 7.16 -25.84 -10.99
C HIS A 340 5.72 -26.02 -10.53
N ASP A 341 4.78 -25.31 -11.16
CA ASP A 341 3.35 -25.38 -10.87
C ASP A 341 2.54 -24.86 -12.07
N VAL A 342 1.21 -24.90 -11.99
CA VAL A 342 0.31 -24.34 -12.99
C VAL A 342 -0.68 -23.35 -12.37
N GLU A 343 -0.78 -22.17 -12.97
CA GLU A 343 -1.89 -21.25 -12.74
C GLU A 343 -3.08 -21.68 -13.59
N THR A 344 -4.27 -21.71 -13.01
CA THR A 344 -5.50 -22.03 -13.75
C THR A 344 -6.35 -20.78 -13.87
N LEU A 345 -6.64 -20.40 -15.10
CA LEU A 345 -7.41 -19.22 -15.43
C LEU A 345 -8.77 -19.61 -16.00
N LEU A 346 -9.83 -19.09 -15.37
CA LEU A 346 -11.16 -19.09 -15.94
C LEU A 346 -11.25 -17.95 -16.97
N VAL A 347 -11.62 -18.29 -18.20
CA VAL A 347 -11.72 -17.33 -19.30
C VAL A 347 -13.16 -17.31 -19.83
N GLY A 348 -13.73 -16.11 -19.93
CA GLY A 348 -15.00 -15.85 -20.58
C GLY A 348 -14.81 -14.87 -21.73
N ILE A 349 -15.58 -15.01 -22.80
CA ILE A 349 -15.56 -14.08 -23.93
C ILE A 349 -16.94 -13.46 -24.07
N LEU A 350 -17.00 -12.14 -23.91
CA LEU A 350 -18.13 -11.33 -24.33
C LEU A 350 -17.91 -10.98 -25.80
N PRO A 351 -18.66 -11.59 -26.75
CA PRO A 351 -18.47 -11.33 -28.16
C PRO A 351 -18.81 -9.87 -28.50
N PRO A 352 -18.14 -9.25 -29.50
CA PRO A 352 -18.64 -8.03 -30.12
C PRO A 352 -20.08 -8.18 -30.58
N LEU A 353 -20.81 -7.07 -30.50
CA LEU A 353 -22.03 -6.90 -31.26
C LEU A 353 -21.64 -6.67 -32.73
N SER A 354 -22.19 -7.51 -33.60
CA SER A 354 -22.03 -7.45 -35.07
C SER A 354 -22.61 -6.19 -35.66
#